data_AF-A0A832Z6N7-F1
#
_entry.id   AF-A0A832Z6N7-F1
#
_cell.length_a   1.000
_cell.length_b   1.000
_cell.length_c   1.000
_cell.angle_alpha   90.00
_cell.angle_beta   90.00
_cell.angle_gamma   90.00
#
_symmetry.space_group_name_H-M   'P 1'
#
loop_
_entity.id
_entity.type
_entity.pdbx_description
1 polymer ?
#
loop_
_entity_poly.entity_id
_entity_poly.type
_entity_poly.pdbx_seq_one_letter_code
_entity_poly.pdbx_strand_id
1 'polypeptide(L)'
;MSLELSVVYEDNEVVVFKAPHDEELVELVHNYIKKKGRPVTWKELREVFGGIAGEDRLRKALHKLRERGLLIEVRGGIYATIDMPGAEKLLELMKKFKKLKKEHIEAVFGRIDTN
;
A
#
# COMPACT_ATOMS: atom_id res chain seq x y z
N MET A 1 -56.38 8.00 3.19
CA MET A 1 -55.62 8.38 1.98
C MET A 1 -54.35 9.06 2.45
N SER A 2 -53.22 8.39 2.28
CA SER A 2 -51.89 8.89 2.65
C SER A 2 -51.44 9.87 1.57
N LEU A 3 -51.00 11.08 1.95
CA LEU A 3 -50.41 12.03 1.01
C LEU A 3 -48.97 11.58 0.73
N GLU A 4 -48.73 10.91 -0.39
CA GLU A 4 -47.38 10.69 -0.91
C GLU A 4 -46.93 11.96 -1.64
N LEU A 5 -46.00 12.68 -1.04
CA LEU A 5 -45.37 13.86 -1.63
C LEU A 5 -44.23 13.43 -2.57
N SER A 6 -44.14 14.06 -3.74
CA SER A 6 -43.02 13.90 -4.66
C SER A 6 -41.91 14.92 -4.36
N VAL A 7 -40.67 14.44 -4.26
CA VAL A 7 -39.48 15.30 -4.13
C VAL A 7 -39.25 16.01 -5.47
N VAL A 8 -39.32 17.33 -5.48
CA VAL A 8 -39.25 18.15 -6.70
C VAL A 8 -37.81 18.63 -6.98
N TYR A 9 -36.98 18.77 -5.95
CA TYR A 9 -35.56 19.16 -6.06
C TYR A 9 -34.85 18.91 -4.73
N GLU A 10 -33.66 18.30 -4.76
CA GLU A 10 -32.78 18.10 -3.60
C GLU A 10 -31.37 18.58 -4.00
N ASP A 11 -30.93 19.71 -3.45
CA ASP A 11 -29.60 20.26 -3.73
C ASP A 11 -28.61 19.67 -2.71
N ASN A 12 -27.79 18.73 -3.17
CA ASN A 12 -26.73 18.17 -2.34
C ASN A 12 -25.55 19.13 -2.35
N GLU A 13 -25.28 19.80 -1.23
CA GLU A 13 -24.08 20.62 -1.04
C GLU A 13 -22.81 19.81 -1.34
N VAL A 14 -22.07 20.21 -2.38
CA VAL A 14 -20.81 19.57 -2.76
C VAL A 14 -19.65 20.18 -1.96
N VAL A 15 -19.05 19.41 -1.06
CA VAL A 15 -17.83 19.82 -0.35
C VAL A 15 -16.60 19.39 -1.15
N VAL A 16 -15.82 20.36 -1.62
CA VAL A 16 -14.58 20.13 -2.38
C VAL A 16 -13.37 20.27 -1.47
N PHE A 17 -12.52 19.25 -1.45
CA PHE A 17 -11.23 19.29 -0.77
C PHE A 17 -10.09 19.45 -1.78
N LYS A 18 -9.05 20.19 -1.38
CA LYS A 18 -7.80 20.21 -2.13
C LYS A 18 -7.13 18.85 -2.05
N ALA A 19 -6.66 18.33 -3.17
CA ALA A 19 -5.87 17.10 -3.20
C ALA A 19 -4.57 17.26 -2.36
N PRO A 20 -4.13 16.21 -1.65
CA PRO A 20 -2.91 16.28 -0.86
C PRO A 20 -1.69 16.44 -1.76
N HIS A 21 -0.67 17.11 -1.24
CA HIS A 21 0.66 17.14 -1.85
C HIS A 21 1.39 15.81 -1.65
N ASP A 22 2.54 15.62 -2.29
CA ASP A 22 3.22 14.31 -2.30
C ASP A 22 3.67 13.83 -0.92
N GLU A 23 4.18 14.71 -0.05
CA GLU A 23 4.57 14.33 1.31
C GLU A 23 3.34 14.05 2.20
N GLU A 24 2.27 14.84 2.05
CA GLU A 24 1.00 14.59 2.75
C GLU A 24 0.42 13.23 2.35
N LEU A 25 0.47 12.88 1.06
CA LEU A 25 0.03 11.57 0.58
C LEU A 25 0.85 10.43 1.19
N VAL A 26 2.17 10.59 1.32
CA VAL A 26 3.06 9.62 1.97
C VAL A 26 2.61 9.35 3.41
N GLU A 27 2.34 10.41 4.16
CA GLU A 27 1.87 10.30 5.55
C GLU A 27 0.48 9.68 5.65
N LEU A 28 -0.45 10.09 4.78
CA LEU A 28 -1.81 9.53 4.74
C LEU A 28 -1.80 8.03 4.44
N VAL A 29 -1.00 7.59 3.47
CA VAL A 29 -0.85 6.17 3.12
C VAL A 29 -0.26 5.40 4.30
N HIS A 30 0.81 5.90 4.91
CA HIS A 30 1.43 5.25 6.07
C HIS A 30 0.44 5.10 7.23
N ASN A 31 -0.24 6.19 7.59
CA ASN A 31 -1.21 6.21 8.68
C ASN A 31 -2.41 5.30 8.39
N TYR A 32 -2.87 5.21 7.14
CA TYR A 32 -3.93 4.29 6.76
C TYR A 32 -3.52 2.83 7.00
N ILE A 33 -2.34 2.42 6.51
CA ILE A 33 -1.85 1.04 6.66
C ILE A 33 -1.64 0.71 8.15
N LYS A 34 -1.04 1.64 8.89
CA LYS A 34 -0.83 1.52 10.34
C LYS A 34 -2.15 1.34 11.09
N LYS A 35 -3.15 2.19 10.81
CA LYS A 35 -4.48 2.13 11.44
C LYS A 35 -5.23 0.84 11.13
N LYS A 36 -5.02 0.24 9.95
CA LYS A 36 -5.62 -1.05 9.61
C LYS A 36 -5.10 -2.19 10.50
N GLY A 37 -3.88 -2.08 11.03
CA GLY A 37 -3.29 -3.10 11.90
C GLY A 37 -3.06 -4.46 11.22
N ARG A 38 -3.22 -4.53 9.88
CA ARG A 38 -2.97 -5.72 9.06
C ARG A 38 -2.32 -5.33 7.73
N PRO A 39 -1.63 -6.26 7.04
CA PRO A 39 -1.18 -6.02 5.68
C PRO A 39 -2.36 -5.66 4.77
N VAL A 40 -2.12 -4.72 3.86
CA VAL A 40 -3.10 -4.24 2.87
C VAL A 40 -2.62 -4.54 1.46
N THR A 41 -3.56 -4.76 0.55
CA THR A 41 -3.23 -5.04 -0.85
C THR A 41 -3.15 -3.76 -1.68
N TRP A 42 -2.44 -3.81 -2.79
CA TRP A 42 -2.44 -2.74 -3.80
C TRP A 42 -3.85 -2.40 -4.28
N LYS A 43 -4.71 -3.42 -4.45
CA LYS A 43 -6.11 -3.23 -4.84
C LYS A 43 -6.86 -2.38 -3.82
N GLU A 44 -6.74 -2.73 -2.54
CA GLU A 44 -7.36 -1.98 -1.43
C GLU A 44 -6.85 -0.54 -1.35
N LEU A 45 -5.53 -0.34 -1.52
CA LEU A 45 -4.95 1.00 -1.55
C LEU A 45 -5.49 1.82 -2.73
N ARG A 46 -5.65 1.24 -3.91
CA ARG A 46 -6.24 1.94 -5.06
C ARG A 46 -7.72 2.27 -4.86
N GLU A 47 -8.48 1.37 -4.26
CA GLU A 47 -9.89 1.61 -3.96
C GLU A 47 -10.07 2.80 -3.01
N VAL A 48 -9.21 2.91 -1.99
CA VAL A 48 -9.29 4.00 -1.00
C VAL A 48 -8.71 5.31 -1.50
N PHE A 49 -7.55 5.26 -2.16
CA PHE A 49 -6.82 6.46 -2.56
C PHE A 49 -7.12 6.91 -3.99
N GLY A 50 -7.85 6.14 -4.81
CA GLY A 50 -8.09 6.45 -6.22
C GLY A 50 -8.83 7.77 -6.47
N GLY A 51 -9.68 8.20 -5.52
CA GLY A 51 -10.34 9.51 -5.54
C GLY A 51 -9.49 10.66 -4.96
N ILE A 52 -8.36 10.34 -4.33
CA ILE A 52 -7.48 11.29 -3.62
C ILE A 52 -6.22 11.57 -4.44
N ALA A 53 -5.64 10.53 -5.04
CA ALA A 53 -4.42 10.59 -5.81
C ALA A 53 -4.40 9.52 -6.91
N GLY A 54 -3.80 9.87 -8.05
CA GLY A 54 -3.57 8.91 -9.14
C GLY A 54 -2.61 7.79 -8.75
N GLU A 55 -2.70 6.65 -9.44
CA GLU A 55 -1.90 5.45 -9.12
C GLU A 55 -0.38 5.70 -9.12
N ASP A 56 0.13 6.55 -10.02
CA ASP A 56 1.56 6.89 -10.07
C ASP A 56 2.04 7.57 -8.79
N ARG A 57 1.26 8.54 -8.27
CA ARG A 57 1.57 9.22 -7.01
C ARG A 57 1.49 8.25 -5.83
N LEU A 58 0.53 7.32 -5.85
CA LEU A 58 0.42 6.28 -4.83
C LEU A 58 1.62 5.32 -4.87
N ARG A 59 2.11 4.93 -6.06
CA ARG A 59 3.34 4.14 -6.21
C ARG A 59 4.56 4.89 -5.67
N LYS A 60 4.71 6.18 -6.00
CA LYS A 60 5.79 7.03 -5.48
C LYS A 60 5.73 7.14 -3.96
N ALA A 61 4.54 7.29 -3.39
CA ALA A 61 4.37 7.35 -1.94
C ALA A 61 4.81 6.04 -1.26
N LEU A 62 4.37 4.89 -1.77
CA LEU A 62 4.79 3.58 -1.28
C LEU A 62 6.30 3.36 -1.42
N HIS A 63 6.88 3.83 -2.53
CA HIS A 63 8.33 3.76 -2.74
C HIS A 63 9.09 4.57 -1.67
N LYS A 64 8.71 5.83 -1.45
CA LYS A 64 9.29 6.68 -0.39
C LYS A 64 9.18 6.04 0.99
N LEU A 65 8.04 5.44 1.33
CA LEU A 65 7.86 4.76 2.62
C LEU A 65 8.79 3.55 2.80
N ARG A 66 9.08 2.83 1.71
CA ARG A 66 10.02 1.72 1.73
C ARG A 66 11.46 2.20 1.86
N GLU A 67 11.84 3.25 1.14
CA GLU A 67 13.16 3.87 1.27
C GLU A 67 13.42 4.39 2.68
N ARG A 68 12.40 4.98 3.31
CA ARG A 68 12.44 5.43 4.72
C ARG A 68 12.47 4.29 5.74
N GLY A 69 12.31 3.03 5.30
CA GLY A 69 12.23 1.90 6.21
C GLY A 69 11.04 1.98 7.17
N LEU A 70 9.89 2.49 6.68
CA LEU A 70 8.62 2.54 7.44
C LEU A 70 7.59 1.51 6.93
N LEU A 71 7.81 1.00 5.71
CA LEU A 71 6.92 0.09 5.01
C LEU A 71 7.70 -1.08 4.43
N ILE A 72 7.14 -2.28 4.56
CA ILE A 72 7.62 -3.49 3.89
C ILE A 72 6.60 -3.96 2.86
N GLU A 73 7.09 -4.41 1.72
CA GLU A 73 6.30 -5.14 0.72
C GLU A 73 6.59 -6.62 0.88
N VAL A 74 5.56 -7.40 1.24
CA VAL A 74 5.70 -8.84 1.51
C VAL A 74 5.89 -9.62 0.23
N ARG A 75 4.84 -9.64 -0.62
CA ARG A 75 4.82 -10.25 -1.96
C ARG A 75 3.53 -9.83 -2.66
N GLY A 76 3.58 -9.66 -3.99
CA GLY A 76 2.38 -9.48 -4.82
C GLY A 76 1.61 -8.19 -4.54
N GLY A 77 2.30 -7.10 -4.17
CA GLY A 77 1.65 -5.83 -3.84
C GLY A 77 0.92 -5.85 -2.49
N ILE A 78 1.38 -6.65 -1.54
CA ILE A 78 0.90 -6.62 -0.15
C ILE A 78 1.88 -5.80 0.69
N TYR A 79 1.36 -4.79 1.38
CA TYR A 79 2.13 -3.80 2.14
C TYR A 79 1.78 -3.85 3.63
N ALA A 80 2.77 -3.75 4.49
CA ALA A 80 2.61 -3.69 5.95
C ALA A 80 3.58 -2.66 6.55
N THR A 81 3.21 -2.04 7.67
CA THR A 81 4.14 -1.19 8.43
C THR A 81 5.05 -2.03 9.31
N ILE A 82 6.24 -1.51 9.63
CA ILE A 82 7.25 -2.24 10.40
C ILE A 82 6.91 -2.31 11.89
N ASP A 83 6.16 -1.35 12.40
CA ASP A 83 5.71 -1.26 13.78
C ASP A 83 4.47 -2.11 14.10
N MET A 84 3.96 -2.87 13.12
CA MET A 84 2.78 -3.71 13.29
C MET A 84 3.06 -4.93 14.18
N PRO A 85 2.15 -5.30 15.10
CA PRO A 85 2.27 -6.54 15.87
C PRO A 85 2.41 -7.76 14.94
N GLY A 86 3.45 -8.56 15.12
CA GLY A 86 3.77 -9.70 14.24
C GLY A 86 4.55 -9.36 12.97
N ALA A 87 4.89 -8.08 12.73
CA ALA A 87 5.77 -7.66 11.65
C ALA A 87 7.16 -8.30 11.74
N GLU A 88 7.64 -8.58 12.95
CA GLU A 88 8.92 -9.26 13.20
C GLU A 88 8.99 -10.62 12.47
N LYS A 89 7.93 -11.41 12.57
CA LYS A 89 7.87 -12.74 11.94
C LYS A 89 7.78 -12.64 10.41
N LEU A 90 7.06 -11.63 9.91
CA LEU A 90 7.00 -11.28 8.49
C LEU A 90 8.37 -10.84 7.96
N LEU A 91 9.09 -10.02 8.72
CA LEU A 91 10.42 -9.54 8.38
C LEU A 91 11.45 -10.68 8.39
N GLU A 92 11.37 -11.59 9.36
CA GLU A 92 12.21 -12.79 9.44
C GLU A 92 11.97 -13.73 8.25
N LEU A 93 10.70 -13.98 7.91
CA LEU A 93 10.32 -14.74 6.71
C LEU A 93 10.89 -14.10 5.45
N MET A 94 10.76 -12.78 5.28
CA MET A 94 11.33 -12.08 4.13
C MET A 94 12.85 -12.17 4.06
N LYS A 95 13.56 -12.06 5.19
CA LYS A 95 15.02 -12.25 5.23
C LYS A 95 15.39 -13.67 4.79
N LYS A 96 14.67 -14.69 5.24
CA LYS A 96 14.86 -16.08 4.79
C LYS A 96 14.60 -16.24 3.30
N PHE A 97 13.48 -15.71 2.78
CA PHE A 97 13.18 -15.76 1.34
C PHE A 97 14.22 -15.04 0.48
N LYS A 98 14.72 -13.87 0.92
CA LYS A 98 15.76 -13.14 0.21
C LYS A 98 17.09 -13.91 0.19
N LYS A 99 17.45 -14.55 1.31
CA LYS A 99 18.61 -15.43 1.40
C LYS A 99 18.48 -16.64 0.47
N LEU A 100 17.36 -17.37 0.54
CA LEU A 100 17.06 -18.52 -0.33
C LEU A 100 17.08 -18.14 -1.82
N LYS A 101 16.51 -16.99 -2.18
CA LYS A 101 16.51 -16.51 -3.57
C LYS A 101 17.92 -16.18 -4.05
N LYS A 102 18.76 -15.60 -3.18
CA LYS A 102 20.16 -15.31 -3.49
C LYS A 102 20.96 -16.60 -3.70
N GLU A 103 20.83 -17.56 -2.78
CA GLU A 103 21.47 -18.88 -2.87
C GLU A 103 21.03 -19.64 -4.13
N HIS A 104 19.74 -19.58 -4.48
CA HIS A 104 19.23 -20.21 -5.70
C HIS A 104 19.80 -19.56 -6.97
N ILE A 105 19.87 -18.22 -7.03
CA ILE A 105 20.46 -17.51 -8.17
C ILE A 105 21.95 -17.86 -8.29
N GLU A 106 22.72 -17.84 -7.19
CA GLU A 106 24.14 -18.23 -7.20
C GLU A 106 24.32 -19.69 -7.66
N ALA A 107 23.46 -20.63 -7.22
CA ALA A 107 23.53 -22.03 -7.62
C ALA A 107 23.15 -22.28 -9.10
N VAL A 108 22.29 -21.46 -9.69
CA VAL A 108 21.86 -21.58 -11.09
C VAL A 108 22.88 -20.92 -12.03
N PHE A 109 23.35 -19.72 -11.70
CA PHE A 109 24.26 -18.96 -12.56
C PHE A 109 25.74 -19.32 -12.35
N GLY A 110 26.15 -19.75 -11.16
CA GLY A 110 27.53 -20.19 -10.89
C GLY A 110 27.93 -21.51 -11.56
N ARG A 111 27.00 -22.20 -12.24
CA ARG A 111 27.27 -23.42 -13.03
C ARG A 111 27.62 -23.13 -14.50
N ILE A 112 27.47 -21.90 -14.95
CA ILE A 112 27.60 -21.54 -16.37
C ILE A 112 29.07 -21.20 -16.73
N ASP A 113 29.90 -20.88 -15.73
CA ASP A 113 31.30 -20.43 -15.93
C ASP A 113 32.35 -21.56 -15.94
N THR A 114 31.94 -22.84 -16.00
CA THR A 114 32.87 -24.00 -15.92
C THR A 114 32.83 -24.96 -17.12
N ASN A 115 32.33 -24.55 -18.30
CA ASN A 115 32.37 -25.37 -19.51
C ASN A 115 33.05 -24.66 -20.68
#